data_AF-A0A537FI92-F1
#
_entry.id   AF-A0A537FI92-F1
#
_cell.length_a   1.000
_cell.length_b   1.000
_cell.length_c   1.000
_cell.angle_alpha   90.00
_cell.angle_beta   90.00
_cell.angle_gamma   90.00
#
_symmetry.space_group_name_H-M   'P 1'
#
loop_
_entity.id
_entity.type
_entity.pdbx_description
1 polymer ?
#
loop_
_entity_poly.entity_id
_entity_poly.type
_entity_poly.pdbx_seq_one_letter_code
_entity_poly.pdbx_strand_id
1 'polypeptide(L)'
;MTSHREAPKISKDPVADNTDLYAFVSPDKPDTATILANYIPLEEPAGGPNFNAFGDDVLYEIVIDNNGDGIENVTYQFRFKTKIGNPDTFLYNTGPIGSLTDSSWNVKQFYSVTKVVGPRRTGVSTILGRDLPTPPVNIGPRSTPKYTDLANAAINTLSDGSTVFAGQRDEAFFVDLGSIFDLGALRPVQNFHLIPTPAAPGVDATKGFSVHSIAIQVAKNKLTSDGSNPTDPLGKNSTIGIWASASRRRAAILPTNGEGNQSGDNESDAVVTGPFTQVSRLGMPLINEVIIPLGKKDFWNTSLPRFDSQFLQYYQTPELQKLLPVLYPGVFPNLAAVTESRADLIAILLTGIPPGIIPGFQNFTGPVQADYLRLNLAIPPNTTNPNRLGLVGGDPAGFPNGRRVLDDVVDIEIKAIAGATLPLVDKNFTTDGAVSLVAQGIPTGNPVQPPNTAPFLSMFPYLPHPVPGYEHSHDP
;
A
#
# COMPACT_ATOMS: atom_id res chain seq x y z
N MET A 1 11.52 3.29 -2.15
CA MET A 1 10.61 2.24 -2.64
C MET A 1 9.78 1.93 -1.42
N THR A 2 8.46 2.11 -1.48
CA THR A 2 7.56 1.16 -0.83
C THR A 2 7.64 -0.14 -1.62
N SER A 3 6.91 -1.18 -1.26
CA SER A 3 7.13 -2.59 -1.56
C SER A 3 7.03 -2.94 -3.06
N HIS A 4 7.94 -2.39 -3.85
CA HIS A 4 8.04 -2.50 -5.30
C HIS A 4 9.23 -3.41 -5.55
N ARG A 5 9.05 -4.72 -5.35
CA ARG A 5 10.09 -5.75 -5.54
C ARG A 5 11.11 -5.80 -4.40
N GLU A 6 10.64 -5.56 -3.19
CA GLU A 6 11.41 -5.41 -1.96
C GLU A 6 12.01 -6.71 -1.42
N ALA A 7 11.37 -7.87 -1.70
CA ALA A 7 11.89 -9.20 -1.35
C ALA A 7 12.38 -9.98 -2.59
N PRO A 8 13.42 -10.83 -2.46
CA PRO A 8 13.96 -11.60 -3.59
C PRO A 8 12.93 -12.43 -4.36
N LYS A 9 11.96 -13.07 -3.69
CA LYS A 9 10.92 -13.86 -4.39
C LYS A 9 9.87 -12.98 -5.05
N ILE A 10 9.35 -11.98 -4.35
CA ILE A 10 8.27 -11.14 -4.90
C ILE A 10 8.75 -10.26 -6.05
N SER A 11 10.05 -9.92 -6.06
CA SER A 11 10.68 -9.23 -7.20
C SER A 11 10.58 -9.97 -8.55
N LYS A 12 10.22 -11.26 -8.52
CA LYS A 12 10.01 -12.15 -9.66
C LYS A 12 8.55 -12.55 -9.86
N ASP A 13 7.64 -12.05 -9.02
CA ASP A 13 6.20 -12.28 -9.08
C ASP A 13 5.45 -10.93 -8.93
N PRO A 14 5.57 -10.03 -9.92
CA PRO A 14 5.05 -8.66 -9.83
C PRO A 14 3.53 -8.61 -9.64
N VAL A 15 2.80 -9.63 -10.10
CA VAL A 15 1.34 -9.69 -10.02
C VAL A 15 0.84 -9.91 -8.58
N ALA A 16 1.64 -10.54 -7.73
CA ALA A 16 1.35 -10.69 -6.30
C ALA A 16 2.06 -9.64 -5.42
N ASP A 17 2.83 -8.73 -6.05
CA ASP A 17 3.61 -7.74 -5.34
C ASP A 17 2.72 -6.62 -4.82
N ASN A 18 2.73 -6.42 -3.51
CA ASN A 18 1.84 -5.51 -2.80
C ASN A 18 2.62 -4.23 -2.55
N THR A 19 2.31 -3.15 -3.25
CA THR A 19 3.16 -1.95 -3.23
C THR A 19 2.85 -1.04 -2.04
N ASP A 20 1.57 -0.79 -1.81
CA ASP A 20 1.10 0.18 -0.82
C ASP A 20 -0.21 -0.22 -0.17
N LEU A 21 -0.38 0.17 1.10
CA LEU A 21 -1.63 0.09 1.84
C LEU A 21 -1.96 1.48 2.40
N TYR A 22 -3.19 1.92 2.16
CA TYR A 22 -3.77 3.13 2.70
C TYR A 22 -5.04 2.78 3.48
N ALA A 23 -5.24 3.44 4.61
CA ALA A 23 -6.45 3.28 5.41
C ALA A 23 -6.71 4.58 6.16
N PHE A 24 -7.90 5.13 6.02
CA PHE A 24 -8.27 6.39 6.66
C PHE A 24 -9.79 6.51 6.81
N VAL A 25 -10.24 7.31 7.78
CA VAL A 25 -11.66 7.70 7.86
C VAL A 25 -12.00 8.53 6.62
N SER A 26 -13.04 8.13 5.90
CA SER A 26 -13.39 8.69 4.60
C SER A 26 -13.77 10.19 4.71
N PRO A 27 -13.06 11.12 4.04
CA PRO A 27 -13.33 12.56 4.15
C PRO A 27 -14.72 12.99 3.66
N ASP A 28 -15.21 12.36 2.59
CA ASP A 28 -16.53 12.58 1.97
C ASP A 28 -17.66 11.83 2.69
N LYS A 29 -17.34 10.80 3.49
CA LYS A 29 -18.32 10.00 4.24
C LYS A 29 -17.77 9.59 5.61
N PRO A 30 -17.69 10.49 6.61
CA PRO A 30 -16.97 10.25 7.86
C PRO A 30 -17.47 9.08 8.74
N ASP A 31 -18.63 8.49 8.45
CA ASP A 31 -19.10 7.25 9.10
C ASP A 31 -18.51 5.96 8.48
N THR A 32 -17.67 6.09 7.45
CA THR A 32 -16.95 4.99 6.81
C THR A 32 -15.43 5.14 6.98
N ALA A 33 -14.72 4.04 6.76
CA ALA A 33 -13.30 4.04 6.48
C ALA A 33 -13.07 3.57 5.05
N THR A 34 -12.09 4.18 4.38
CA THR A 34 -11.60 3.75 3.07
C THR A 34 -10.30 2.99 3.26
N ILE A 35 -10.18 1.83 2.64
CA ILE A 35 -8.97 1.02 2.61
C ILE A 35 -8.59 0.77 1.15
N LEU A 36 -7.33 0.99 0.80
CA LEU A 36 -6.78 0.79 -0.53
C LEU A 36 -5.53 -0.09 -0.44
N ALA A 37 -5.50 -1.18 -1.20
CA ALA A 37 -4.34 -2.04 -1.35
C ALA A 37 -3.87 -1.97 -2.81
N ASN A 38 -2.68 -1.44 -3.04
CA ASN A 38 -2.06 -1.34 -4.35
C ASN A 38 -1.17 -2.57 -4.61
N TYR A 39 -1.16 -3.00 -5.86
CA TYR A 39 -0.39 -4.12 -6.37
C TYR A 39 0.22 -3.75 -7.72
N ILE A 40 1.21 -4.54 -8.14
CA ILE A 40 1.86 -4.42 -9.44
C ILE A 40 2.64 -3.09 -9.54
N PRO A 41 3.92 -3.08 -9.14
CA PRO A 41 4.72 -1.87 -9.11
C PRO A 41 5.08 -1.32 -10.49
N LEU A 42 5.22 0.01 -10.58
CA LEU A 42 5.80 0.73 -11.71
C LEU A 42 5.19 0.33 -13.06
N GLU A 43 3.87 0.33 -13.17
CA GLU A 43 3.21 -0.01 -14.43
C GLU A 43 3.44 1.08 -15.46
N GLU A 44 4.19 0.72 -16.50
CA GLU A 44 4.37 1.54 -17.69
C GLU A 44 3.03 1.76 -18.41
N PRO A 45 2.52 3.01 -18.52
CA PRO A 45 1.27 3.28 -19.23
C PRO A 45 1.26 2.77 -20.68
N ALA A 46 2.40 2.79 -21.37
CA ALA A 46 2.54 2.30 -22.74
C ALA A 46 2.91 0.80 -22.84
N GLY A 47 2.52 -0.02 -21.87
CA GLY A 47 2.87 -1.46 -21.80
C GLY A 47 2.15 -2.43 -22.75
N GLY A 48 1.58 -1.97 -23.87
CA GLY A 48 0.91 -2.86 -24.83
C GLY A 48 1.86 -3.85 -25.54
N PRO A 49 1.35 -4.88 -26.24
CA PRO A 49 -0.05 -5.18 -26.54
C PRO A 49 -0.79 -5.95 -25.42
N ASN A 50 -0.08 -6.43 -24.40
CA ASN A 50 -0.64 -7.08 -23.22
C ASN A 50 -0.41 -6.19 -22.01
N PHE A 51 -1.45 -5.48 -21.60
CA PHE A 51 -1.39 -4.57 -20.46
C PHE A 51 -1.42 -5.34 -19.13
N ASN A 52 -0.96 -4.68 -18.07
CA ASN A 52 -1.05 -5.21 -16.71
C ASN A 52 -2.50 -5.49 -16.32
N ALA A 53 -2.69 -6.54 -15.51
CA ALA A 53 -3.97 -6.94 -14.95
C ALA A 53 -3.72 -7.68 -13.64
N PHE A 54 -4.73 -7.73 -12.75
CA PHE A 54 -4.64 -8.61 -11.58
C PHE A 54 -4.51 -10.08 -12.00
N GLY A 55 -3.86 -10.89 -11.18
CA GLY A 55 -3.67 -12.31 -11.45
C GLY A 55 -4.93 -13.12 -11.18
N ASP A 56 -5.38 -13.87 -12.17
CA ASP A 56 -6.51 -14.81 -12.05
C ASP A 56 -6.24 -15.94 -11.02
N ASP A 57 -4.96 -16.22 -10.77
CA ASP A 57 -4.49 -17.25 -9.84
C ASP A 57 -4.07 -16.71 -8.46
N VAL A 58 -4.10 -15.39 -8.23
CA VAL A 58 -3.85 -14.76 -6.92
C VAL A 58 -5.14 -14.67 -6.10
N LEU A 59 -5.05 -14.93 -4.80
CA LEU A 59 -6.05 -14.49 -3.83
C LEU A 59 -5.54 -13.20 -3.17
N TYR A 60 -6.18 -12.07 -3.48
CA TYR A 60 -5.90 -10.78 -2.87
C TYR A 60 -6.83 -10.55 -1.69
N GLU A 61 -6.32 -9.97 -0.61
CA GLU A 61 -7.07 -9.80 0.63
C GLU A 61 -6.78 -8.46 1.30
N ILE A 62 -7.84 -7.81 1.78
CA ILE A 62 -7.75 -6.77 2.81
C ILE A 62 -8.19 -7.41 4.12
N VAL A 63 -7.32 -7.38 5.12
CA VAL A 63 -7.47 -8.12 6.37
C VAL A 63 -7.53 -7.16 7.54
N ILE A 64 -8.45 -7.42 8.47
CA ILE A 64 -8.72 -6.58 9.64
C ILE A 64 -8.64 -7.43 10.90
N ASP A 65 -7.81 -6.98 11.84
CA ASP A 65 -7.83 -7.35 13.25
C ASP A 65 -8.49 -6.21 14.03
N ASN A 66 -9.58 -6.49 14.74
CA ASN A 66 -10.34 -5.53 15.52
C ASN A 66 -10.36 -5.82 17.03
N ASN A 67 -9.46 -6.69 17.49
CA ASN A 67 -9.26 -7.02 18.90
C ASN A 67 -7.77 -6.98 19.34
N GLY A 68 -6.84 -6.87 18.39
CA GLY A 68 -5.41 -6.69 18.60
C GLY A 68 -4.66 -7.96 19.01
N ASP A 69 -5.18 -9.14 18.71
CA ASP A 69 -4.57 -10.43 19.07
C ASP A 69 -3.61 -10.99 18.01
N GLY A 70 -3.44 -10.31 16.87
CA GLY A 70 -2.58 -10.82 15.79
C GLY A 70 -3.34 -11.61 14.72
N ILE A 71 -4.63 -11.91 14.94
CA ILE A 71 -5.45 -12.82 14.15
C ILE A 71 -6.58 -12.05 13.50
N GLU A 72 -6.82 -12.33 12.23
CA GLU A 72 -7.90 -11.68 11.51
C GLU A 72 -9.29 -11.98 12.09
N ASN A 73 -10.16 -10.96 12.10
CA ASN A 73 -11.56 -11.09 12.48
C ASN A 73 -12.49 -10.82 11.30
N VAL A 74 -12.08 -9.93 10.38
CA VAL A 74 -12.80 -9.64 9.14
C VAL A 74 -11.80 -9.65 7.98
N THR A 75 -12.17 -10.29 6.88
CA THR A 75 -11.35 -10.31 5.66
C THR A 75 -12.23 -10.07 4.44
N TYR A 76 -11.80 -9.18 3.55
CA TYR A 76 -12.39 -9.02 2.22
C TYR A 76 -11.47 -9.67 1.20
N GLN A 77 -11.96 -10.72 0.55
CA GLN A 77 -11.25 -11.52 -0.45
C GLN A 77 -11.67 -11.11 -1.85
N PHE A 78 -10.69 -10.89 -2.71
CA PHE A 78 -10.86 -10.50 -4.09
C PHE A 78 -10.28 -11.59 -5.00
N ARG A 79 -11.11 -12.05 -5.94
CA ARG A 79 -10.75 -13.06 -6.94
C ARG A 79 -11.07 -12.52 -8.31
N PHE A 80 -10.06 -12.46 -9.17
CA PHE A 80 -10.16 -11.93 -10.52
C PHE A 80 -10.31 -13.05 -11.54
N LYS A 81 -10.93 -12.71 -12.66
CA LYS A 81 -11.06 -13.57 -13.82
C LYS A 81 -11.02 -12.74 -15.09
N THR A 82 -10.13 -13.09 -15.99
CA THR A 82 -10.00 -12.49 -17.30
C THR A 82 -10.88 -13.24 -18.30
N LYS A 83 -11.58 -12.49 -19.15
CA LYS A 83 -12.42 -13.01 -20.23
C LYS A 83 -11.97 -12.38 -21.54
N ILE A 84 -11.54 -13.22 -22.45
CA ILE A 84 -11.20 -12.86 -23.83
C ILE A 84 -12.46 -13.08 -24.69
N GLY A 85 -12.86 -12.06 -25.45
CA GLY A 85 -14.03 -12.11 -26.34
C GLY A 85 -13.74 -12.89 -27.62
N ASN A 86 -12.73 -12.44 -28.37
CA ASN A 86 -12.22 -13.02 -29.60
C ASN A 86 -10.76 -13.46 -29.37
N PRO A 87 -10.50 -14.78 -29.23
CA PRO A 87 -9.15 -15.31 -29.07
C PRO A 87 -8.35 -15.33 -30.39
N ASP A 88 -9.00 -15.14 -31.54
CA ASP A 88 -8.36 -15.17 -32.87
C ASP A 88 -7.71 -13.81 -33.25
N THR A 89 -7.57 -12.90 -32.28
CA THR A 89 -6.90 -11.61 -32.46
C THR A 89 -5.99 -11.29 -31.28
N PHE A 90 -4.86 -10.63 -31.57
CA PHE A 90 -3.96 -10.11 -30.55
C PHE A 90 -4.44 -8.78 -29.92
N LEU A 91 -5.55 -8.22 -30.41
CA LEU A 91 -6.00 -6.88 -30.03
C LEU A 91 -6.67 -6.87 -28.65
N TYR A 92 -6.27 -5.94 -27.79
CA TYR A 92 -6.97 -5.61 -26.53
C TYR A 92 -8.39 -5.08 -26.77
N ASN A 93 -8.55 -4.29 -27.85
CA ASN A 93 -9.82 -3.75 -28.30
C ASN A 93 -9.84 -3.62 -29.83
N THR A 94 -10.98 -3.91 -30.45
CA THR A 94 -11.18 -3.88 -31.91
C THR A 94 -11.77 -2.55 -32.41
N GLY A 95 -12.05 -1.64 -31.49
CA GLY A 95 -12.59 -0.30 -31.72
C GLY A 95 -12.60 0.52 -30.43
N PRO A 96 -13.09 1.76 -30.43
CA PRO A 96 -13.23 2.56 -29.21
C PRO A 96 -14.08 1.86 -28.16
N ILE A 97 -13.71 1.98 -26.90
CA ILE A 97 -14.46 1.46 -25.75
C ILE A 97 -15.30 2.61 -25.18
N GLY A 98 -16.61 2.56 -25.38
CA GLY A 98 -17.55 3.57 -24.87
C GLY A 98 -18.22 3.18 -23.55
N SER A 99 -18.18 1.90 -23.18
CA SER A 99 -18.79 1.38 -21.94
C SER A 99 -18.11 0.09 -21.47
N LEU A 100 -18.37 -0.33 -20.23
CA LEU A 100 -17.82 -1.59 -19.69
C LEU A 100 -18.40 -2.84 -20.36
N THR A 101 -19.52 -2.70 -21.07
CA THR A 101 -20.16 -3.79 -21.84
C THR A 101 -19.86 -3.73 -23.34
N ASP A 102 -19.05 -2.76 -23.79
CA ASP A 102 -18.78 -2.55 -25.21
C ASP A 102 -18.26 -3.82 -25.90
N SER A 103 -18.78 -4.12 -27.09
CA SER A 103 -18.35 -5.27 -27.89
C SER A 103 -16.95 -5.09 -28.46
N SER A 104 -16.48 -3.85 -28.59
CA SER A 104 -15.13 -3.55 -29.05
C SER A 104 -14.06 -3.82 -28.00
N TRP A 105 -14.44 -3.99 -26.72
CA TRP A 105 -13.49 -4.33 -25.66
C TRP A 105 -13.27 -5.85 -25.61
N ASN A 106 -12.10 -6.32 -26.04
CA ASN A 106 -11.81 -7.74 -26.22
C ASN A 106 -11.37 -8.44 -24.93
N VAL A 107 -10.44 -7.83 -24.19
CA VAL A 107 -9.85 -8.42 -22.97
C VAL A 107 -10.43 -7.74 -21.73
N LYS A 108 -11.45 -8.37 -21.13
CA LYS A 108 -12.18 -7.84 -19.96
C LYS A 108 -11.73 -8.56 -18.70
N GLN A 109 -11.58 -7.86 -17.59
CA GLN A 109 -11.36 -8.48 -16.29
C GLN A 109 -12.54 -8.20 -15.36
N PHE A 110 -12.95 -9.22 -14.63
CA PHE A 110 -14.01 -9.17 -13.64
C PHE A 110 -13.50 -9.66 -12.31
N TYR A 111 -14.16 -9.29 -11.22
CA TYR A 111 -13.83 -9.77 -9.89
C TYR A 111 -15.07 -10.07 -9.05
N SER A 112 -14.84 -10.86 -8.01
CA SER A 112 -15.79 -11.09 -6.93
C SER A 112 -15.22 -10.57 -5.62
N VAL A 113 -16.11 -10.18 -4.71
CA VAL A 113 -15.76 -9.77 -3.35
C VAL A 113 -16.46 -10.70 -2.38
N THR A 114 -15.68 -11.33 -1.51
CA THR A 114 -16.19 -12.22 -0.46
C THR A 114 -15.76 -11.71 0.89
N LYS A 115 -16.70 -11.51 1.81
CA LYS A 115 -16.42 -11.19 3.21
C LYS A 115 -16.32 -12.48 4.00
N VAL A 116 -15.25 -12.65 4.76
CA VAL A 116 -15.07 -13.72 5.73
C VAL A 116 -15.05 -13.12 7.13
N VAL A 117 -15.84 -13.67 8.04
CA VAL A 117 -15.83 -13.33 9.47
C VAL A 117 -15.27 -14.49 10.28
N GLY A 118 -14.30 -14.22 11.13
CA GLY A 118 -13.44 -15.21 11.77
C GLY A 118 -12.21 -15.57 10.92
N PRO A 119 -11.58 -16.74 11.13
CA PRO A 119 -10.34 -17.09 10.43
C PRO A 119 -10.48 -17.05 8.91
N ARG A 120 -9.60 -16.35 8.17
CA ARG A 120 -9.77 -16.04 6.72
C ARG A 120 -9.86 -17.24 5.78
N ARG A 121 -9.56 -18.44 6.26
CA ARG A 121 -9.61 -19.68 5.47
C ARG A 121 -10.80 -20.58 5.79
N THR A 122 -11.41 -20.45 6.97
CA THR A 122 -12.46 -21.37 7.47
C THR A 122 -13.65 -20.67 8.13
N GLY A 123 -13.60 -19.35 8.27
CA GLY A 123 -14.65 -18.54 8.86
C GLY A 123 -15.92 -18.48 8.00
N VAL A 124 -16.92 -17.76 8.51
CA VAL A 124 -18.20 -17.60 7.83
C VAL A 124 -18.00 -16.72 6.60
N SER A 125 -18.22 -17.29 5.42
CA SER A 125 -18.01 -16.65 4.14
C SER A 125 -19.33 -16.17 3.54
N THR A 126 -19.37 -14.90 3.09
CA THR A 126 -20.51 -14.29 2.40
C THR A 126 -20.01 -13.58 1.14
N ILE A 127 -20.52 -13.99 -0.03
CA ILE A 127 -20.20 -13.30 -1.28
C ILE A 127 -20.98 -12.00 -1.33
N LEU A 128 -20.26 -10.88 -1.39
CA LEU A 128 -20.83 -9.55 -1.38
C LEU A 128 -21.10 -9.00 -2.79
N GLY A 129 -20.34 -9.46 -3.79
CA GLY A 129 -20.48 -9.10 -5.19
C GLY A 129 -19.83 -10.14 -6.12
N ARG A 130 -20.36 -10.28 -7.33
CA ARG A 130 -19.88 -11.21 -8.37
C ARG A 130 -19.84 -10.49 -9.71
N ASP A 131 -18.93 -10.93 -10.57
CA ASP A 131 -18.78 -10.45 -11.95
C ASP A 131 -18.71 -8.91 -12.05
N LEU A 132 -18.08 -8.28 -11.05
CA LEU A 132 -17.87 -6.84 -11.02
C LEU A 132 -16.77 -6.48 -12.02
N PRO A 133 -17.00 -5.53 -12.95
CA PRO A 133 -15.99 -5.19 -13.94
C PRO A 133 -14.86 -4.36 -13.32
N THR A 134 -13.62 -4.64 -13.74
CA THR A 134 -12.56 -3.60 -13.69
C THR A 134 -12.83 -2.58 -14.81
N PRO A 135 -12.30 -1.34 -14.75
CA PRO A 135 -12.26 -0.52 -15.96
C PRO A 135 -11.31 -1.14 -17.00
N PRO A 136 -11.44 -0.78 -18.29
CA PRO A 136 -10.41 -1.04 -19.28
C PRO A 136 -9.12 -0.27 -18.94
N VAL A 137 -8.03 -0.53 -19.66
CA VAL A 137 -6.78 0.21 -19.53
C VAL A 137 -6.92 1.62 -20.13
N ASN A 138 -6.30 2.63 -19.51
CA ASN A 138 -6.25 3.96 -20.10
C ASN A 138 -5.21 4.03 -21.22
N ILE A 139 -5.59 3.61 -22.42
CA ILE A 139 -4.65 3.49 -23.55
C ILE A 139 -4.42 4.85 -24.21
N GLY A 140 -5.51 5.59 -24.47
CA GLY A 140 -5.42 6.88 -25.15
C GLY A 140 -6.68 7.27 -25.94
N PRO A 141 -6.62 8.37 -26.70
CA PRO A 141 -7.80 9.05 -27.25
C PRO A 141 -8.61 8.24 -28.26
N ARG A 142 -8.05 7.16 -28.83
CA ARG A 142 -8.76 6.27 -29.76
C ARG A 142 -9.46 5.10 -29.08
N SER A 143 -8.76 4.44 -28.15
CA SER A 143 -9.27 3.24 -27.48
C SER A 143 -10.15 3.59 -26.28
N THR A 144 -9.78 4.61 -25.49
CA THR A 144 -10.48 5.02 -24.27
C THR A 144 -10.67 6.54 -24.20
N PRO A 145 -11.36 7.16 -25.19
CA PRO A 145 -11.53 8.62 -25.28
C PRO A 145 -12.20 9.28 -24.07
N LYS A 146 -12.96 8.51 -23.28
CA LYS A 146 -13.69 8.98 -22.09
C LYS A 146 -13.36 8.11 -20.87
N TYR A 147 -12.07 7.94 -20.60
CA TYR A 147 -11.62 7.02 -19.55
C TYR A 147 -12.26 7.28 -18.18
N THR A 148 -12.45 8.55 -17.79
CA THR A 148 -13.10 8.90 -16.53
C THR A 148 -14.50 8.28 -16.39
N ASP A 149 -15.31 8.28 -17.46
CA ASP A 149 -16.65 7.67 -17.43
C ASP A 149 -16.57 6.14 -17.22
N LEU A 150 -15.60 5.50 -17.86
CA LEU A 150 -15.34 4.06 -17.73
C LEU A 150 -14.87 3.69 -16.31
N ALA A 151 -13.94 4.47 -15.76
CA ALA A 151 -13.43 4.29 -14.41
C ALA A 151 -14.51 4.51 -13.34
N ASN A 152 -15.39 5.50 -13.53
CA ASN A 152 -16.51 5.77 -12.62
C ASN A 152 -17.59 4.69 -12.71
N ALA A 153 -17.88 4.19 -13.91
CA ALA A 153 -18.82 3.09 -14.11
C ALA A 153 -18.35 1.77 -13.46
N ALA A 154 -17.06 1.63 -13.19
CA ALA A 154 -16.49 0.46 -12.51
C ALA A 154 -16.55 0.54 -10.98
N ILE A 155 -17.04 1.65 -10.41
CA ILE A 155 -17.31 1.77 -8.98
C ILE A 155 -18.64 1.08 -8.68
N ASN A 156 -18.62 0.10 -7.79
CA ASN A 156 -19.77 -0.75 -7.49
C ASN A 156 -20.19 -0.64 -6.02
N THR A 157 -21.48 -0.83 -5.76
CA THR A 157 -22.01 -1.02 -4.39
C THR A 157 -22.21 -2.50 -4.14
N LEU A 158 -21.65 -2.99 -3.04
CA LEU A 158 -21.78 -4.37 -2.59
C LEU A 158 -23.12 -4.61 -1.89
N SER A 159 -23.54 -5.88 -1.78
CA SER A 159 -24.81 -6.26 -1.13
C SER A 159 -24.93 -5.86 0.34
N ASP A 160 -23.80 -5.60 1.02
CA ASP A 160 -23.81 -5.08 2.38
C ASP A 160 -23.87 -3.54 2.43
N GLY A 161 -23.77 -2.83 1.31
CA GLY A 161 -23.76 -1.37 1.20
C GLY A 161 -22.37 -0.74 1.21
N SER A 162 -21.30 -1.52 1.19
CA SER A 162 -19.93 -1.01 1.01
C SER A 162 -19.69 -0.62 -0.46
N THR A 163 -18.85 0.39 -0.71
CA THR A 163 -18.45 0.79 -2.08
C THR A 163 -17.12 0.14 -2.43
N VAL A 164 -16.96 -0.35 -3.66
CA VAL A 164 -15.75 -1.05 -4.11
C VAL A 164 -15.30 -0.60 -5.49
N PHE A 165 -13.99 -0.63 -5.73
CA PHE A 165 -13.34 -0.43 -7.03
C PHE A 165 -12.12 -1.34 -7.12
N ALA A 166 -11.85 -1.89 -8.30
CA ALA A 166 -10.59 -2.56 -8.60
C ALA A 166 -10.15 -2.22 -10.03
N GLY A 167 -8.91 -1.75 -10.20
CA GLY A 167 -8.33 -1.44 -11.51
C GLY A 167 -7.14 -0.49 -11.43
N GLN A 168 -6.63 -0.09 -12.60
CA GLN A 168 -5.49 0.83 -12.69
C GLN A 168 -5.80 2.21 -12.07
N ARG A 169 -4.84 2.70 -11.30
CA ARG A 169 -4.79 4.04 -10.73
C ARG A 169 -3.39 4.60 -10.89
N ASP A 170 -3.32 5.91 -10.80
CA ASP A 170 -2.05 6.59 -10.73
C ASP A 170 -1.30 6.21 -9.46
N GLU A 171 0.02 6.01 -9.53
CA GLU A 171 0.80 5.77 -8.31
C GLU A 171 0.82 7.05 -7.47
N ALA A 172 0.39 6.91 -6.21
CA ALA A 172 0.30 8.01 -5.26
C ALA A 172 1.43 7.98 -4.24
N PHE A 173 2.13 6.86 -4.10
CA PHE A 173 3.38 6.82 -3.38
C PHE A 173 4.47 7.51 -4.19
N PHE A 174 5.27 8.35 -3.55
CA PHE A 174 6.29 9.18 -4.20
C PHE A 174 7.59 9.02 -3.44
N VAL A 175 8.69 8.83 -4.18
CA VAL A 175 10.00 8.60 -3.57
C VAL A 175 11.19 8.76 -4.51
N ASP A 176 12.29 9.27 -3.97
CA ASP A 176 13.57 9.35 -4.69
C ASP A 176 14.34 8.04 -4.61
N LEU A 177 13.89 7.08 -5.42
CA LEU A 177 14.49 5.74 -5.49
C LEU A 177 15.95 5.77 -5.88
N GLY A 178 16.26 6.56 -6.91
CA GLY A 178 17.62 6.67 -7.43
C GLY A 178 18.58 7.16 -6.36
N SER A 179 18.18 8.16 -5.57
CA SER A 179 19.04 8.70 -4.52
C SER A 179 19.11 7.79 -3.28
N ILE A 180 17.96 7.33 -2.77
CA ILE A 180 17.90 6.55 -1.52
C ILE A 180 18.64 5.22 -1.67
N PHE A 181 18.53 4.55 -2.83
CA PHE A 181 19.23 3.28 -3.07
C PHE A 181 20.63 3.45 -3.67
N ASP A 182 21.06 4.67 -3.98
CA ASP A 182 22.47 5.00 -4.20
C ASP A 182 23.12 5.37 -2.86
N LEU A 183 23.43 4.32 -2.08
CA LEU A 183 24.11 4.40 -0.78
C LEU A 183 23.43 5.29 0.28
N GLY A 184 22.11 5.41 0.26
CA GLY A 184 21.38 6.19 1.27
C GLY A 184 21.55 7.70 1.13
N ALA A 185 21.86 8.18 -0.08
CA ALA A 185 21.95 9.61 -0.35
C ALA A 185 20.57 10.28 -0.26
N LEU A 186 20.35 11.06 0.78
CA LEU A 186 19.18 11.89 1.02
C LEU A 186 19.36 13.27 0.39
N ARG A 187 18.42 13.67 -0.47
CA ARG A 187 18.36 15.01 -1.04
C ARG A 187 17.44 15.93 -0.23
N PRO A 188 17.73 17.25 -0.15
CA PRO A 188 18.84 17.99 -0.76
C PRO A 188 20.10 18.06 0.13
N VAL A 189 20.25 17.15 1.11
CA VAL A 189 21.33 17.18 2.10
C VAL A 189 22.54 16.33 1.73
N GLN A 190 22.61 15.81 0.51
CA GLN A 190 23.66 14.89 0.05
C GLN A 190 25.05 15.53 -0.02
N ASN A 191 25.15 16.85 0.09
CA ASN A 191 26.42 17.56 0.26
C ASN A 191 27.08 17.27 1.62
N PHE A 192 26.34 16.73 2.60
CA PHE A 192 26.86 16.27 3.90
C PHE A 192 27.14 14.77 3.93
N HIS A 193 26.89 14.05 2.82
CA HIS A 193 27.14 12.62 2.72
C HIS A 193 28.66 12.33 2.69
N LEU A 194 29.07 11.14 3.15
CA LEU A 194 30.47 10.68 3.17
C LEU A 194 31.10 10.69 1.77
N ILE A 195 30.29 10.43 0.74
CA ILE A 195 30.62 10.60 -0.67
C ILE A 195 29.75 11.77 -1.18
N PRO A 196 30.20 13.02 -1.02
CA PRO A 196 29.34 14.18 -1.22
C PRO A 196 29.14 14.47 -2.71
N THR A 197 27.92 14.87 -3.07
CA THR A 197 27.59 15.48 -4.36
C THR A 197 26.92 16.84 -4.13
N PRO A 198 26.84 17.72 -5.16
CA PRO A 198 26.14 18.99 -5.01
C PRO A 198 24.67 18.78 -4.59
N ALA A 199 24.19 19.63 -3.69
CA ALA A 199 22.78 19.66 -3.29
C ALA A 199 21.88 19.84 -4.51
N ALA A 200 20.79 19.07 -4.54
CA ALA A 200 19.85 19.01 -5.66
C ALA A 200 18.48 18.60 -5.11
N PRO A 201 17.37 18.99 -5.75
CA PRO A 201 16.05 18.51 -5.34
C PRO A 201 15.92 16.99 -5.50
N GLY A 202 15.05 16.40 -4.68
CA GLY A 202 14.63 15.01 -4.84
C GLY A 202 13.87 14.82 -6.15
N VAL A 203 14.04 13.64 -6.76
CA VAL A 203 13.34 13.23 -7.97
C VAL A 203 12.30 12.18 -7.60
N ASP A 204 11.05 12.38 -8.00
CA ASP A 204 10.03 11.37 -7.82
C ASP A 204 10.14 10.29 -8.89
N ALA A 205 10.72 9.14 -8.54
CA ALA A 205 10.97 8.06 -9.48
C ALA A 205 9.73 7.19 -9.78
N THR A 206 8.59 7.48 -9.14
CA THR A 206 7.30 6.81 -9.41
C THR A 206 6.41 7.61 -10.34
N LYS A 207 6.79 8.86 -10.60
CA LYS A 207 6.08 9.76 -11.50
C LYS A 207 5.94 9.12 -12.90
N GLY A 208 4.77 9.28 -13.49
CA GLY A 208 4.43 8.72 -14.79
C GLY A 208 3.98 7.25 -14.77
N PHE A 209 4.13 6.54 -13.65
CA PHE A 209 3.73 5.14 -13.53
C PHE A 209 2.35 4.97 -12.90
N SER A 210 1.72 3.84 -13.20
CA SER A 210 0.46 3.39 -12.59
C SER A 210 0.69 2.20 -11.65
N VAL A 211 -0.36 1.86 -10.93
CA VAL A 211 -0.51 0.62 -10.15
C VAL A 211 -1.93 0.08 -10.28
N HIS A 212 -2.14 -1.17 -9.90
CA HIS A 212 -3.45 -1.76 -9.76
C HIS A 212 -3.93 -1.62 -8.31
N SER A 213 -5.03 -0.89 -8.10
CA SER A 213 -5.59 -0.64 -6.77
C SER A 213 -6.85 -1.46 -6.54
N ILE A 214 -6.92 -2.13 -5.39
CA ILE A 214 -8.16 -2.63 -4.79
C ILE A 214 -8.58 -1.63 -3.71
N ALA A 215 -9.72 -0.99 -3.88
CA ALA A 215 -10.26 -0.01 -2.93
C ALA A 215 -11.63 -0.47 -2.40
N ILE A 216 -11.86 -0.30 -1.10
CA ILE A 216 -13.15 -0.54 -0.45
C ILE A 216 -13.47 0.56 0.58
N GLN A 217 -14.69 1.09 0.55
CA GLN A 217 -15.22 2.04 1.54
C GLN A 217 -16.29 1.33 2.37
N VAL A 218 -16.04 1.16 3.67
CA VAL A 218 -16.83 0.31 4.56
C VAL A 218 -17.31 1.13 5.76
N ALA A 219 -18.57 0.94 6.16
CA ALA A 219 -19.09 1.50 7.41
C ALA A 219 -18.27 1.05 8.62
N LYS A 220 -17.92 1.99 9.51
CA LYS A 220 -17.07 1.72 10.69
C LYS A 220 -17.61 0.59 11.57
N ASN A 221 -18.92 0.52 11.73
CA ASN A 221 -19.62 -0.53 12.49
C ASN A 221 -19.52 -1.94 11.90
N LYS A 222 -18.98 -2.11 10.69
CA LYS A 222 -18.68 -3.43 10.12
C LYS A 222 -17.22 -3.84 10.31
N LEU A 223 -16.39 -2.93 10.79
CA LEU A 223 -14.96 -3.11 11.04
C LEU A 223 -14.67 -3.29 12.53
N THR A 224 -15.43 -2.62 13.41
CA THR A 224 -15.30 -2.73 14.86
C THR A 224 -15.80 -4.07 15.39
N SER A 225 -15.17 -4.55 16.47
CA SER A 225 -15.51 -5.83 17.11
C SER A 225 -16.87 -5.82 17.79
N ASP A 226 -17.33 -4.65 18.24
CA ASP A 226 -18.60 -4.45 18.95
C ASP A 226 -19.71 -3.89 18.06
N GLY A 227 -19.45 -3.68 16.77
CA GLY A 227 -20.42 -3.10 15.84
C GLY A 227 -20.72 -1.62 16.09
N SER A 228 -19.86 -0.90 16.82
CA SER A 228 -20.02 0.53 17.08
C SER A 228 -19.49 1.42 15.95
N ASN A 229 -19.91 2.69 15.94
CA ASN A 229 -19.27 3.77 15.19
C ASN A 229 -18.50 4.64 16.22
N PRO A 230 -17.19 4.42 16.43
CA PRO A 230 -16.47 5.03 17.55
C PRO A 230 -16.38 6.56 17.42
N THR A 231 -16.53 7.26 18.55
CA THR A 231 -16.43 8.73 18.64
C THR A 231 -15.41 9.21 19.68
N ASP A 232 -14.92 8.33 20.55
CA ASP A 232 -13.88 8.62 21.53
C ASP A 232 -12.51 8.13 21.01
N PRO A 233 -11.57 9.02 20.65
CA PRO A 233 -10.22 8.61 20.24
C PRO A 233 -9.49 7.78 21.28
N LEU A 234 -9.79 7.94 22.58
CA LEU A 234 -9.14 7.19 23.66
C LEU A 234 -9.87 5.87 24.00
N GLY A 235 -10.97 5.58 23.31
CA GLY A 235 -11.73 4.35 23.46
C GLY A 235 -10.94 3.13 23.00
N LYS A 236 -10.95 2.07 23.81
CA LYS A 236 -10.23 0.81 23.52
C LYS A 236 -10.64 0.16 22.19
N ASN A 237 -11.92 0.28 21.80
CA ASN A 237 -12.45 -0.33 20.57
C ASN A 237 -12.40 0.62 19.37
N SER A 238 -11.77 1.79 19.52
CA SER A 238 -11.72 2.79 18.45
C SER A 238 -10.67 2.46 17.39
N THR A 239 -9.70 1.58 17.70
CA THR A 239 -8.58 1.26 16.80
C THR A 239 -8.69 -0.16 16.24
N ILE A 240 -8.43 -0.28 14.95
CA ILE A 240 -8.29 -1.55 14.23
C ILE A 240 -6.89 -1.66 13.60
N GLY A 241 -6.38 -2.88 13.49
CA GLY A 241 -5.21 -3.22 12.70
C GLY A 241 -5.61 -3.70 11.30
N ILE A 242 -4.92 -3.21 10.27
CA ILE A 242 -5.22 -3.53 8.87
C ILE A 242 -3.93 -3.97 8.18
N TRP A 243 -4.00 -5.01 7.36
CA TRP A 243 -2.94 -5.35 6.41
C TRP A 243 -3.51 -5.90 5.12
N ALA A 244 -2.76 -5.75 4.04
CA ALA A 244 -3.06 -6.35 2.75
C ALA A 244 -2.25 -7.63 2.56
N SER A 245 -2.76 -8.56 1.75
CA SER A 245 -2.09 -9.85 1.50
C SER A 245 -2.38 -10.37 0.10
N ALA A 246 -1.36 -10.92 -0.54
CA ALA A 246 -1.50 -11.73 -1.75
C ALA A 246 -1.09 -13.19 -1.45
N SER A 247 -1.91 -14.14 -1.90
CA SER A 247 -1.69 -15.57 -1.71
C SER A 247 -1.73 -16.34 -3.02
N ARG A 248 -0.84 -17.32 -3.15
CA ARG A 248 -0.78 -18.29 -4.26
C ARG A 248 -1.23 -19.66 -3.78
N ARG A 249 -1.66 -20.52 -4.69
CA ARG A 249 -1.86 -21.95 -4.37
C ARG A 249 -0.51 -22.61 -4.10
N ARG A 250 -0.48 -23.56 -3.17
CA ARG A 250 0.75 -24.17 -2.66
C ARG A 250 1.60 -24.91 -3.71
N ALA A 251 0.98 -25.44 -4.77
CA ALA A 251 1.68 -26.10 -5.84
C ALA A 251 1.07 -25.78 -7.20
N ALA A 252 1.92 -25.59 -8.20
CA ALA A 252 1.58 -25.55 -9.61
C ALA A 252 2.51 -26.52 -10.35
N ILE A 253 1.94 -27.43 -11.12
CA ILE A 253 2.67 -28.38 -11.96
C ILE A 253 2.48 -27.93 -13.39
N LEU A 254 3.57 -27.47 -14.00
CA LEU A 254 3.54 -27.10 -15.41
C LEU A 254 3.25 -28.35 -16.26
N PRO A 255 2.49 -28.22 -17.36
CA PRO A 255 2.27 -29.32 -18.27
C PRO A 255 3.59 -29.75 -18.92
N THR A 256 3.63 -30.98 -19.42
CA THR A 256 4.74 -31.48 -20.23
C THR A 256 4.90 -30.65 -21.50
N ASN A 257 6.14 -30.43 -21.96
CA ASN A 257 6.42 -29.77 -23.23
C ASN A 257 5.57 -30.43 -24.34
N GLY A 258 4.75 -29.64 -25.03
CA GLY A 258 3.80 -30.16 -26.01
C GLY A 258 4.50 -30.68 -27.27
N GLU A 259 4.45 -32.00 -27.49
CA GLU A 259 4.30 -32.53 -28.85
C GLU A 259 2.83 -32.32 -29.22
N GLY A 260 2.58 -31.30 -30.04
CA GLY A 260 1.34 -30.51 -30.05
C GLY A 260 0.03 -31.26 -30.33
N ASN A 261 -1.01 -30.82 -29.62
CA ASN A 261 -2.38 -30.90 -30.13
C ASN A 261 -2.59 -29.68 -31.05
N GLN A 262 -2.85 -29.91 -32.34
CA GLN A 262 -3.06 -28.84 -33.35
C GLN A 262 -4.43 -28.16 -33.25
N SER A 263 -5.27 -28.59 -32.31
CA SER A 263 -6.47 -27.88 -31.90
C SER A 263 -6.00 -26.80 -30.93
N GLY A 264 -6.12 -25.52 -31.29
CA GLY A 264 -5.69 -24.36 -30.48
C GLY A 264 -6.48 -24.16 -29.17
N ASP A 265 -6.99 -25.24 -28.59
CA ASP A 265 -7.60 -25.29 -27.28
C ASP A 265 -6.50 -25.44 -26.23
N ASN A 266 -6.50 -24.57 -25.22
CA ASN A 266 -5.53 -24.49 -24.12
C ASN A 266 -5.58 -25.72 -23.19
N GLU A 267 -5.36 -26.94 -23.70
CA GLU A 267 -5.23 -28.17 -22.90
C GLU A 267 -3.82 -28.35 -22.30
N SER A 268 -3.09 -27.25 -22.09
CA SER A 268 -1.83 -27.25 -21.35
C SER A 268 -1.84 -26.17 -20.27
N ASP A 269 -2.91 -26.09 -19.49
CA ASP A 269 -2.91 -25.28 -18.28
C ASP A 269 -2.15 -26.00 -17.16
N ALA A 270 -1.43 -25.23 -16.35
CA ALA A 270 -0.75 -25.78 -15.17
C ALA A 270 -1.78 -26.41 -14.21
N VAL A 271 -1.47 -27.59 -13.67
CA VAL A 271 -2.27 -28.19 -12.61
C VAL A 271 -1.93 -27.50 -11.29
N VAL A 272 -2.87 -26.71 -10.79
CA VAL A 272 -2.71 -25.95 -9.55
C VAL A 272 -3.46 -26.62 -8.40
N THR A 273 -2.80 -26.87 -7.27
CA THR A 273 -3.38 -27.62 -6.13
C THR A 273 -2.92 -27.12 -4.76
N GLY A 274 -3.59 -27.60 -3.71
CA GLY A 274 -3.32 -27.26 -2.31
C GLY A 274 -4.00 -25.98 -1.81
N PRO A 275 -3.85 -25.64 -0.52
CA PRO A 275 -4.42 -24.42 0.04
C PRO A 275 -3.70 -23.16 -0.48
N PHE A 276 -4.36 -22.00 -0.34
CA PHE A 276 -3.71 -20.70 -0.55
C PHE A 276 -2.70 -20.42 0.56
N THR A 277 -1.50 -20.02 0.17
CA THR A 277 -0.40 -19.60 1.05
C THR A 277 -0.02 -18.17 0.71
N GLN A 278 0.14 -17.34 1.74
CA GLN A 278 0.58 -15.96 1.60
C GLN A 278 2.00 -15.90 1.02
N VAL A 279 2.20 -15.05 0.02
CA VAL A 279 3.50 -14.81 -0.62
C VAL A 279 3.95 -13.35 -0.52
N SER A 280 3.00 -12.44 -0.26
CA SER A 280 3.25 -11.04 0.06
C SER A 280 2.23 -10.55 1.10
N ARG A 281 2.65 -9.59 1.92
CA ARG A 281 1.81 -8.84 2.84
C ARG A 281 2.36 -7.45 3.06
N LEU A 282 1.49 -6.53 3.48
CA LEU A 282 1.91 -5.18 3.83
C LEU A 282 0.95 -4.59 4.87
N GLY A 283 1.47 -4.19 6.04
CA GLY A 283 0.78 -3.35 7.02
C GLY A 283 1.29 -1.91 6.94
N MET A 284 2.36 -1.62 7.69
CA MET A 284 3.09 -0.35 7.64
C MET A 284 3.98 -0.26 6.40
N PRO A 285 4.16 0.95 5.85
CA PRO A 285 5.08 1.15 4.74
C PRO A 285 6.54 0.96 5.20
N LEU A 286 7.44 0.73 4.24
CA LEU A 286 8.91 0.72 4.42
C LEU A 286 9.51 -0.33 5.36
N ILE A 287 8.71 -1.14 6.08
CA ILE A 287 9.22 -2.20 6.95
C ILE A 287 10.06 -3.21 6.17
N ASN A 288 9.53 -3.74 5.07
CA ASN A 288 10.24 -4.77 4.31
C ASN A 288 11.38 -4.17 3.48
N GLU A 289 11.50 -2.86 3.40
CA GLU A 289 12.43 -2.11 2.58
C GLU A 289 13.68 -1.73 3.37
N VAL A 290 13.49 -1.16 4.56
CA VAL A 290 14.59 -0.58 5.37
C VAL A 290 14.66 -1.07 6.82
N ILE A 291 13.70 -1.88 7.30
CA ILE A 291 13.75 -2.48 8.64
C ILE A 291 14.16 -3.95 8.59
N ILE A 292 13.50 -4.75 7.75
CA ILE A 292 13.76 -6.19 7.66
C ILE A 292 14.99 -6.45 6.77
N PRO A 293 16.01 -7.20 7.25
CA PRO A 293 17.18 -7.50 6.45
C PRO A 293 16.86 -8.35 5.22
N LEU A 294 17.63 -8.16 4.15
CA LEU A 294 17.46 -8.84 2.86
C LEU A 294 17.23 -10.35 2.99
N GLY A 295 18.05 -11.04 3.79
CA GLY A 295 17.96 -12.50 3.98
C GLY A 295 16.72 -12.99 4.74
N LYS A 296 15.88 -12.08 5.25
CA LYS A 296 14.66 -12.38 6.02
C LYS A 296 13.38 -11.92 5.32
N LYS A 297 13.47 -11.09 4.28
CA LYS A 297 12.30 -10.49 3.62
C LYS A 297 11.29 -11.51 3.09
N ASP A 298 11.75 -12.58 2.43
CA ASP A 298 10.86 -13.66 1.97
C ASP A 298 10.15 -14.38 3.14
N PHE A 299 10.85 -14.56 4.26
CA PHE A 299 10.27 -15.20 5.44
C PHE A 299 9.28 -14.26 6.14
N TRP A 300 9.58 -12.96 6.18
CA TRP A 300 8.67 -11.94 6.68
C TRP A 300 7.39 -11.89 5.85
N ASN A 301 7.48 -11.87 4.51
CA ASN A 301 6.34 -11.87 3.59
C ASN A 301 5.43 -13.09 3.74
N THR A 302 6.00 -14.25 4.08
CA THR A 302 5.26 -15.51 4.26
C THR A 302 4.76 -15.73 5.69
N SER A 303 5.16 -14.88 6.65
CA SER A 303 4.74 -14.95 8.05
C SER A 303 3.43 -14.20 8.30
N LEU A 304 2.69 -14.63 9.33
CA LEU A 304 1.50 -13.92 9.80
C LEU A 304 1.89 -12.84 10.82
N PRO A 305 1.21 -11.68 10.86
CA PRO A 305 1.56 -10.58 11.77
C PRO A 305 1.66 -10.97 13.26
N ARG A 306 0.83 -11.90 13.75
CA ARG A 306 0.93 -12.42 15.14
C ARG A 306 2.29 -13.00 15.54
N PHE A 307 3.15 -13.32 14.57
CA PHE A 307 4.48 -13.86 14.80
C PHE A 307 5.59 -12.83 14.60
N ASP A 308 5.27 -11.54 14.42
CA ASP A 308 6.27 -10.52 14.08
C ASP A 308 7.26 -10.21 15.22
N SER A 309 6.97 -10.63 16.45
CA SER A 309 7.93 -10.55 17.56
C SER A 309 9.25 -11.27 17.27
N GLN A 310 9.26 -12.24 16.35
CA GLN A 310 10.50 -12.90 15.89
C GLN A 310 11.45 -11.96 15.11
N PHE A 311 10.95 -10.82 14.65
CA PHE A 311 11.70 -9.78 13.94
C PHE A 311 11.99 -8.55 14.81
N LEU A 312 11.53 -8.53 16.07
CA LEU A 312 11.56 -7.38 16.98
C LEU A 312 12.93 -6.69 17.03
N GLN A 313 14.02 -7.46 17.06
CA GLN A 313 15.40 -6.96 17.12
C GLN A 313 15.74 -5.93 16.02
N TYR A 314 15.10 -6.00 14.85
CA TYR A 314 15.33 -5.08 13.74
C TYR A 314 14.61 -3.74 13.91
N TYR A 315 13.53 -3.71 14.70
CA TYR A 315 12.83 -2.49 15.09
C TYR A 315 13.49 -1.84 16.30
N GLN A 316 14.01 -2.65 17.23
CA GLN A 316 14.72 -2.17 18.43
C GLN A 316 16.00 -1.45 18.09
N THR A 317 16.74 -1.93 17.07
CA THR A 317 17.97 -1.31 16.60
C THR A 317 18.04 -1.35 15.07
N PRO A 318 17.29 -0.49 14.36
CA PRO A 318 17.26 -0.49 12.90
C PRO A 318 18.66 -0.28 12.31
N GLU A 319 18.96 -0.98 11.21
CA GLU A 319 20.25 -0.84 10.53
C GLU A 319 20.44 0.59 10.00
N LEU A 320 19.38 1.18 9.43
CA LEU A 320 19.41 2.54 8.92
C LEU A 320 19.78 3.58 9.99
N GLN A 321 19.35 3.40 11.25
CA GLN A 321 19.77 4.28 12.36
C GLN A 321 21.29 4.26 12.54
N LYS A 322 21.94 3.10 12.42
CA LYS A 322 23.39 2.95 12.57
C LYS A 322 24.15 3.48 11.36
N LEU A 323 23.55 3.37 10.17
CA LEU A 323 24.13 3.86 8.92
C LEU A 323 24.10 5.38 8.82
N LEU A 324 23.04 6.06 9.28
CA LEU A 324 22.92 7.52 9.15
C LEU A 324 24.15 8.30 9.66
N PRO A 325 24.69 8.07 10.87
CA PRO A 325 25.92 8.75 11.31
C PRO A 325 27.18 8.41 10.52
N VAL A 326 27.24 7.23 9.89
CA VAL A 326 28.37 6.79 9.05
C VAL A 326 28.29 7.45 7.67
N LEU A 327 27.10 7.44 7.08
CA LEU A 327 26.81 8.04 5.78
C LEU A 327 26.84 9.56 5.84
N TYR A 328 26.58 10.16 7.00
CA TYR A 328 26.61 11.61 7.22
C TYR A 328 27.48 11.97 8.44
N PRO A 329 28.81 11.90 8.31
CA PRO A 329 29.73 12.11 9.43
C PRO A 329 29.54 13.47 10.11
N GLY A 330 29.33 13.45 11.43
CA GLY A 330 29.13 14.65 12.24
C GLY A 330 27.74 15.29 12.16
N VAL A 331 26.82 14.72 11.37
CA VAL A 331 25.45 15.25 11.21
C VAL A 331 24.50 14.72 12.29
N PHE A 332 24.71 13.47 12.72
CA PHE A 332 23.83 12.78 13.69
C PHE A 332 24.58 12.29 14.96
N PRO A 333 25.33 13.16 15.67
CA PRO A 333 26.11 12.75 16.84
C PRO A 333 25.26 12.21 17.99
N ASN A 334 24.06 12.75 18.23
CA ASN A 334 23.20 12.26 19.31
C ASN A 334 22.58 10.92 18.95
N LEU A 335 22.12 10.75 17.70
CA LEU A 335 21.64 9.45 17.21
C LEU A 335 22.72 8.36 17.28
N ALA A 336 23.97 8.71 16.96
CA ALA A 336 25.11 7.79 17.04
C ALA A 336 25.36 7.25 18.45
N ALA A 337 25.01 8.02 19.49
CA ALA A 337 25.15 7.63 20.88
C ALA A 337 24.00 6.75 21.40
N VAL A 338 22.92 6.56 20.62
CA VAL A 338 21.76 5.75 21.03
C VAL A 338 22.10 4.26 20.95
N THR A 339 22.24 3.64 22.11
CA THR A 339 22.40 2.18 22.28
C THR A 339 21.12 1.49 22.75
N GLU A 340 20.19 2.25 23.32
CA GLU A 340 18.96 1.73 23.88
C GLU A 340 17.97 1.26 22.81
N SER A 341 17.07 0.36 23.21
CA SER A 341 16.00 -0.13 22.34
C SER A 341 15.05 1.01 21.94
N ARG A 342 14.75 1.12 20.64
CA ARG A 342 13.84 2.11 20.05
C ARG A 342 12.36 1.86 20.37
N ALA A 343 11.96 2.08 21.62
CA ALA A 343 10.57 1.93 22.07
C ALA A 343 9.58 2.81 21.29
N ASP A 344 10.03 3.98 20.83
CA ASP A 344 9.27 4.87 19.97
C ASP A 344 8.95 4.22 18.61
N LEU A 345 9.92 3.57 17.97
CA LEU A 345 9.71 2.86 16.70
C LEU A 345 8.87 1.60 16.88
N ILE A 346 9.01 0.88 18.00
CA ILE A 346 8.14 -0.27 18.31
C ILE A 346 6.68 0.19 18.50
N ALA A 347 6.46 1.32 19.15
CA ALA A 347 5.13 1.92 19.27
C ALA A 347 4.58 2.30 17.89
N ILE A 348 5.36 3.04 17.10
CA ILE A 348 4.92 3.50 15.78
C ILE A 348 4.63 2.32 14.84
N LEU A 349 5.53 1.35 14.72
CA LEU A 349 5.49 0.32 13.67
C LEU A 349 4.81 -1.01 14.09
N LEU A 350 4.82 -1.37 15.38
CA LEU A 350 4.45 -2.73 15.81
C LEU A 350 3.32 -2.83 16.82
N THR A 351 3.00 -1.80 17.60
CA THR A 351 1.99 -1.92 18.69
C THR A 351 0.94 -0.81 18.70
N GLY A 352 1.26 0.34 18.09
CA GLY A 352 0.51 1.58 18.21
C GLY A 352 0.98 2.43 19.39
N ILE A 353 0.72 3.72 19.31
CA ILE A 353 1.05 4.71 20.34
C ILE A 353 -0.04 4.64 21.43
N PRO A 354 0.34 4.31 22.69
CA PRO A 354 -0.62 4.21 23.78
C PRO A 354 -1.13 5.59 24.22
N PRO A 355 -2.30 5.65 24.89
CA PRO A 355 -2.82 6.90 25.44
C PRO A 355 -1.85 7.51 26.45
N GLY A 356 -1.82 8.85 26.53
CA GLY A 356 -0.99 9.60 27.48
C GLY A 356 0.39 10.00 26.95
N ILE A 357 0.83 9.47 25.81
CA ILE A 357 2.06 9.91 25.14
C ILE A 357 1.79 11.18 24.30
N ILE A 358 0.72 11.16 23.51
CA ILE A 358 0.28 12.29 22.70
C ILE A 358 -1.12 12.71 23.19
N PRO A 359 -1.33 13.96 23.62
CA PRO A 359 -2.63 14.42 24.12
C PRO A 359 -3.75 14.22 23.09
N GLY A 360 -4.84 13.58 23.52
CA GLY A 360 -6.02 13.35 22.68
C GLY A 360 -5.85 12.31 21.58
N PHE A 361 -4.73 11.56 21.58
CA PHE A 361 -4.42 10.58 20.54
C PHE A 361 -4.00 9.23 21.14
N GLN A 362 -4.47 8.15 20.52
CA GLN A 362 -3.88 6.82 20.63
C GLN A 362 -4.27 6.00 19.38
N ASN A 363 -3.47 5.02 19.03
CA ASN A 363 -3.82 3.98 18.05
C ASN A 363 -3.28 2.61 18.50
N PHE A 364 -3.25 2.37 19.81
CA PHE A 364 -2.71 1.17 20.41
C PHE A 364 -3.72 0.02 20.31
N THR A 365 -3.30 -1.08 19.68
CA THR A 365 -4.14 -2.27 19.52
C THR A 365 -3.91 -3.31 20.61
N GLY A 366 -2.83 -3.21 21.38
CA GLY A 366 -2.47 -4.20 22.39
C GLY A 366 -0.98 -4.54 22.38
N PRO A 367 -0.54 -5.45 23.26
CA PRO A 367 0.88 -5.79 23.41
C PRO A 367 1.41 -6.68 22.27
N VAL A 368 0.54 -7.23 21.42
CA VAL A 368 0.95 -8.05 20.28
C VAL A 368 1.70 -7.18 19.29
N GLN A 369 2.97 -7.52 19.08
CA GLN A 369 3.82 -6.90 18.08
C GLN A 369 3.44 -7.46 16.71
N ALA A 370 2.80 -6.64 15.91
CA ALA A 370 2.28 -6.99 14.61
C ALA A 370 2.43 -5.81 13.66
N ASP A 371 2.92 -6.10 12.45
CA ASP A 371 2.88 -5.16 11.34
C ASP A 371 1.42 -4.93 10.90
N TYR A 372 0.89 -3.78 11.31
CA TYR A 372 -0.45 -3.30 10.98
C TYR A 372 -0.39 -1.85 10.59
N LEU A 373 -1.15 -1.48 9.58
CA LEU A 373 -1.63 -0.12 9.45
C LEU A 373 -2.76 0.11 10.47
N ARG A 374 -2.44 0.80 11.58
CA ARG A 374 -3.36 0.99 12.72
C ARG A 374 -4.21 2.23 12.56
N LEU A 375 -5.51 2.06 12.37
CA LEU A 375 -6.45 3.16 12.17
C LEU A 375 -7.38 3.30 13.38
N ASN A 376 -7.32 4.46 14.03
CA ASN A 376 -8.32 4.92 14.99
C ASN A 376 -9.50 5.55 14.24
N LEU A 377 -10.63 4.85 14.25
CA LEU A 377 -11.87 5.21 13.56
C LEU A 377 -12.60 6.39 14.21
N ALA A 378 -12.26 6.76 15.45
CA ALA A 378 -12.88 7.89 16.14
C ALA A 378 -12.21 9.23 15.81
N ILE A 379 -11.00 9.22 15.24
CA ILE A 379 -10.33 10.46 14.83
C ILE A 379 -10.98 10.96 13.54
N PRO A 380 -11.54 12.19 13.52
CA PRO A 380 -12.20 12.72 12.34
C PRO A 380 -11.17 13.04 11.23
N PRO A 381 -11.58 12.98 9.95
CA PRO A 381 -10.70 13.37 8.85
C PRO A 381 -10.41 14.88 8.90
N ASN A 382 -9.16 15.27 8.65
CA ASN A 382 -8.80 16.68 8.48
C ASN A 382 -9.02 17.11 7.02
N THR A 383 -10.11 17.84 6.77
CA THR A 383 -10.52 18.30 5.43
C THR A 383 -10.16 19.76 5.13
N THR A 384 -9.73 20.51 6.14
CA THR A 384 -9.49 21.97 5.98
C THR A 384 -8.03 22.27 5.65
N ASN A 385 -7.10 21.68 6.39
CA ASN A 385 -5.67 21.89 6.19
C ASN A 385 -4.91 20.60 6.54
N PRO A 386 -5.08 19.52 5.75
CA PRO A 386 -4.36 18.27 5.97
C PRO A 386 -2.85 18.52 5.92
N ASN A 387 -2.12 17.98 6.90
CA ASN A 387 -0.66 18.06 6.90
C ASN A 387 -0.06 16.76 6.37
N ARG A 388 0.74 16.84 5.29
CA ARG A 388 1.44 15.69 4.71
C ARG A 388 2.33 14.91 5.69
N LEU A 389 2.81 15.57 6.75
CA LEU A 389 3.62 14.95 7.80
C LEU A 389 2.77 14.26 8.90
N GLY A 390 1.46 14.14 8.71
CA GLY A 390 0.57 13.43 9.63
C GLY A 390 0.74 13.86 11.09
N LEU A 391 0.85 12.88 11.97
CA LEU A 391 0.89 13.12 13.42
C LEU A 391 2.10 13.95 13.86
N VAL A 392 3.27 13.73 13.26
CA VAL A 392 4.48 14.55 13.55
C VAL A 392 4.35 15.98 13.01
N GLY A 393 3.47 16.20 12.02
CA GLY A 393 3.04 17.51 11.56
C GLY A 393 1.89 18.12 12.36
N GLY A 394 1.44 17.49 13.46
CA GLY A 394 0.33 17.94 14.29
C GLY A 394 -1.06 17.58 13.77
N ASP A 395 -1.15 16.68 12.77
CA ASP A 395 -2.42 16.22 12.19
C ASP A 395 -2.72 14.77 12.61
N PRO A 396 -3.60 14.55 13.60
CA PRO A 396 -3.88 13.22 14.14
C PRO A 396 -4.63 12.30 13.16
N ALA A 397 -5.16 12.83 12.05
CA ALA A 397 -5.83 12.03 11.03
C ALA A 397 -4.86 11.40 10.02
N GLY A 398 -3.57 11.78 10.05
CA GLY A 398 -2.52 11.22 9.19
C GLY A 398 -1.66 10.17 9.89
N PHE A 399 -0.76 9.57 9.11
CA PHE A 399 0.18 8.54 9.56
C PHE A 399 0.90 8.92 10.89
N PRO A 400 1.03 8.00 11.87
CA PRO A 400 0.71 6.57 11.82
C PRO A 400 -0.74 6.20 12.18
N ASN A 401 -1.68 7.15 12.19
CA ASN A 401 -3.11 6.84 12.33
C ASN A 401 -3.73 6.45 10.99
N GLY A 402 -3.58 5.18 10.63
CA GLY A 402 -3.76 4.78 9.26
C GLY A 402 -2.71 5.43 8.35
N ARG A 403 -3.05 5.61 7.08
CA ARG A 403 -2.26 6.35 6.10
C ARG A 403 -3.19 6.91 5.04
N ARG A 404 -3.18 8.21 4.84
CA ARG A 404 -3.88 8.90 3.75
C ARG A 404 -3.02 8.89 2.48
N VAL A 405 -3.66 9.03 1.33
CA VAL A 405 -2.96 9.08 0.03
C VAL A 405 -1.93 10.22 -0.08
N LEU A 406 -2.10 11.28 0.72
CA LEU A 406 -1.23 12.45 0.77
C LEU A 406 -0.12 12.39 1.82
N ASP A 407 -0.09 11.38 2.69
CA ASP A 407 0.88 11.31 3.79
C ASP A 407 2.27 10.97 3.24
N ASP A 408 3.26 11.82 3.54
CA ASP A 408 4.66 11.58 3.20
C ASP A 408 5.31 10.64 4.21
N VAL A 409 5.02 9.35 4.05
CA VAL A 409 5.52 8.31 4.95
C VAL A 409 7.05 8.17 4.88
N VAL A 410 7.69 8.52 3.77
CA VAL A 410 9.15 8.50 3.65
C VAL A 410 9.76 9.56 4.56
N ASP A 411 9.30 10.81 4.48
CA ASP A 411 9.76 11.89 5.35
C ASP A 411 9.44 11.62 6.82
N ILE A 412 8.24 11.10 7.12
CA ILE A 412 7.85 10.81 8.51
C ILE A 412 8.75 9.73 9.11
N GLU A 413 8.93 8.60 8.42
CA GLU A 413 9.69 7.48 8.96
C GLU A 413 11.19 7.74 9.03
N ILE A 414 11.79 8.39 8.02
CA ILE A 414 13.21 8.73 8.08
C ILE A 414 13.49 9.70 9.23
N LYS A 415 12.59 10.66 9.51
CA LYS A 415 12.70 11.55 10.66
C LYS A 415 12.58 10.79 11.98
N ALA A 416 11.64 9.85 12.08
CA ALA A 416 11.51 8.99 13.25
C ALA A 416 12.78 8.16 13.47
N ILE A 417 13.29 7.48 12.45
CA ILE A 417 14.54 6.70 12.50
C ILE A 417 15.73 7.60 12.89
N ALA A 418 15.80 8.82 12.35
CA ALA A 418 16.84 9.81 12.65
C ALA A 418 16.72 10.43 14.06
N GLY A 419 15.69 10.08 14.84
CA GLY A 419 15.56 10.43 16.26
C GLY A 419 14.54 11.53 16.58
N ALA A 420 13.68 11.93 15.64
CA ALA A 420 12.62 12.91 15.90
C ALA A 420 11.64 12.48 17.00
N THR A 421 11.45 11.17 17.17
CA THR A 421 10.44 10.57 18.07
C THR A 421 11.04 10.05 19.39
N LEU A 422 12.37 10.00 19.52
CA LEU A 422 13.05 9.58 20.74
C LEU A 422 12.67 10.41 21.98
N PRO A 423 12.46 11.74 21.91
CA PRO A 423 12.01 12.53 23.05
C PRO A 423 10.67 12.08 23.67
N LEU A 424 9.86 11.31 22.92
CA LEU A 424 8.60 10.75 23.43
C LEU A 424 8.83 9.63 24.46
N VAL A 425 9.99 8.96 24.41
CA VAL A 425 10.33 7.81 25.26
C VAL A 425 11.56 8.04 26.13
N ASP A 426 12.42 8.99 25.75
CA ASP A 426 13.56 9.47 26.54
C ASP A 426 13.57 11.01 26.58
N LYS A 427 13.11 11.58 27.70
CA LYS A 427 13.01 13.03 27.88
C LYS A 427 14.37 13.74 27.93
N ASN A 428 15.47 13.01 28.12
CA ASN A 428 16.81 13.58 28.13
C ASN A 428 17.46 13.57 26.75
N PHE A 429 16.88 12.85 25.79
CA PHE A 429 17.39 12.83 24.42
C PHE A 429 17.20 14.18 23.75
N THR A 430 18.28 14.72 23.19
CA THR A 430 18.24 15.93 22.37
C THR A 430 18.32 15.52 20.90
N THR A 431 17.26 15.79 20.13
CA THR A 431 17.26 15.51 18.69
C THR A 431 18.34 16.32 17.97
N ASP A 432 19.10 15.68 17.09
CA ASP A 432 20.09 16.34 16.24
C ASP A 432 19.41 17.41 15.37
N GLY A 433 19.99 18.62 15.29
CA GLY A 433 19.38 19.72 14.53
C GLY A 433 19.14 19.40 13.04
N ALA A 434 19.96 18.51 12.49
CA ALA A 434 19.86 18.02 11.12
C ALA A 434 18.57 17.26 10.83
N VAL A 435 17.90 16.67 11.82
CA VAL A 435 16.64 15.93 11.66
C VAL A 435 15.54 16.79 11.02
N SER A 436 15.57 18.10 11.24
CA SER A 436 14.66 19.05 10.58
C SER A 436 14.84 19.08 9.06
N LEU A 437 16.06 18.87 8.58
CA LEU A 437 16.47 18.88 7.16
C LEU A 437 16.35 17.51 6.48
N VAL A 438 16.27 16.43 7.26
CA VAL A 438 16.11 15.07 6.72
C VAL A 438 14.76 14.97 6.02
N ALA A 439 14.80 14.71 4.73
CA ALA A 439 13.65 14.46 3.86
C ALA A 439 14.13 13.64 2.65
N GLN A 440 13.19 13.12 1.86
CA GLN A 440 13.48 12.61 0.52
C GLN A 440 13.70 13.73 -0.51
N GLY A 441 13.34 14.97 -0.15
CA GLY A 441 13.66 16.16 -0.94
C GLY A 441 12.78 16.38 -2.17
N ILE A 442 11.76 15.55 -2.40
CA ILE A 442 10.78 15.78 -3.46
C ILE A 442 9.97 17.03 -3.07
N PRO A 443 9.96 18.09 -3.89
CA PRO A 443 9.25 19.32 -3.60
C PRO A 443 7.73 19.11 -3.76
N THR A 444 7.13 18.49 -2.75
CA THR A 444 5.68 18.35 -2.65
C THR A 444 5.11 19.50 -1.82
N GLY A 445 3.99 20.06 -2.27
CA GLY A 445 3.24 21.05 -1.50
C GLY A 445 2.64 20.45 -0.22
N ASN A 446 1.94 21.27 0.55
CA ASN A 446 1.11 20.80 1.65
C ASN A 446 -0.36 21.19 1.40
N PRO A 447 -1.28 20.23 1.17
CA PRO A 447 -1.04 18.79 1.06
C PRO A 447 -0.23 18.40 -0.18
N VAL A 448 0.32 17.18 -0.15
CA VAL A 448 0.97 16.56 -1.32
C VAL A 448 -0.02 16.51 -2.47
N GLN A 449 0.44 16.88 -3.66
CA GLN A 449 -0.25 16.55 -4.91
C GLN A 449 0.36 15.26 -5.45
N PRO A 450 -0.43 14.42 -6.13
CA PRO A 450 0.11 13.20 -6.75
C PRO A 450 1.24 13.53 -7.73
N PRO A 451 2.10 12.55 -8.04
CA PRO A 451 3.25 12.72 -8.92
C PRO A 451 2.90 13.29 -10.30
N ASN A 452 1.70 12.95 -10.79
CA ASN A 452 1.23 13.29 -12.13
C ASN A 452 0.27 14.48 -12.14
N THR A 453 -0.09 14.93 -13.34
CA THR A 453 -0.84 16.19 -13.56
C THR A 453 -2.27 16.19 -13.00
N ALA A 454 -2.83 15.03 -12.65
CA ALA A 454 -4.20 14.91 -12.15
C ALA A 454 -4.22 14.89 -10.61
N PRO A 455 -4.99 15.75 -9.93
CA PRO A 455 -5.06 15.78 -8.46
C PRO A 455 -5.70 14.51 -7.88
N PHE A 456 -5.48 14.28 -6.57
CA PHE A 456 -6.24 13.28 -5.82
C PHE A 456 -7.75 13.52 -5.97
N LEU A 457 -8.52 12.44 -6.10
CA LEU A 457 -9.97 12.53 -6.18
C LEU A 457 -10.55 12.90 -4.80
N SER A 458 -11.53 13.79 -4.78
CA SER A 458 -12.21 14.22 -3.54
C SER A 458 -13.19 13.19 -2.98
N MET A 459 -13.45 12.13 -3.74
CA MET A 459 -14.37 11.05 -3.43
C MET A 459 -13.72 9.70 -3.74
N PHE A 460 -14.31 8.62 -3.21
CA PHE A 460 -13.88 7.26 -3.49
C PHE A 460 -13.63 7.01 -5.00
N PRO A 461 -12.49 6.40 -5.41
CA PRO A 461 -11.46 5.76 -4.59
C PRO A 461 -10.23 6.65 -4.25
N TYR A 462 -10.33 7.97 -4.31
CA TYR A 462 -9.30 8.97 -3.93
C TYR A 462 -8.00 9.00 -4.74
N LEU A 463 -7.55 7.87 -5.30
CA LEU A 463 -6.41 7.83 -6.20
C LEU A 463 -6.78 8.40 -7.58
N PRO A 464 -5.89 9.17 -8.23
CA PRO A 464 -6.14 9.73 -9.55
C PRO A 464 -6.36 8.64 -10.61
N HIS A 465 -6.88 9.03 -11.77
CA HIS A 465 -6.92 8.14 -12.93
C HIS A 465 -5.49 7.88 -13.43
N PRO A 466 -5.18 6.66 -13.90
CA PRO A 466 -3.85 6.32 -14.44
C PRO A 466 -3.54 7.18 -15.66
N VAL A 467 -2.25 7.48 -15.85
CA VAL A 467 -1.73 8.21 -17.02
C VAL A 467 -2.07 7.43 -18.30
N PRO A 468 -2.53 8.08 -19.39
CA PRO A 468 -2.77 7.39 -20.64
C PRO A 468 -1.46 6.99 -21.32
N GLY A 469 -1.38 5.77 -21.83
CA GLY A 469 -0.19 5.29 -22.57
C GLY A 469 0.20 6.15 -23.78
N TYR A 470 -0.76 6.79 -24.44
CA TYR A 470 -0.52 7.62 -25.63
C TYR A 470 0.30 8.90 -25.39
N GLU A 471 0.16 9.53 -24.22
CA GLU A 471 0.74 10.86 -23.90
C GLU A 471 1.66 10.82 -22.67
N HIS A 472 2.08 9.62 -22.23
CA HIS A 472 2.90 9.46 -21.01
C HIS A 472 4.32 10.04 -21.17
N SER A 473 4.88 10.50 -20.06
CA SER A 473 6.28 10.91 -19.92
C SER A 473 6.74 10.64 -18.49
N HIS A 474 7.95 10.13 -18.31
CA HIS A 474 8.53 9.87 -16.98
C HIS A 474 9.40 11.02 -16.49
N ASP A 475 10.23 11.56 -17.37
CA ASP A 475 11.14 12.68 -17.10
C ASP A 475 11.08 13.71 -18.24
N PRO A 476 10.83 15.01 -17.98
CA PRO A 476 10.83 16.06 -19.00
C PRO A 476 12.23 16.46 -19.49
#